data_AF-A0AA39GZD4-F1
#
_entry.id   AF-A0AA39GZD4-F1
#
_cell.length_a   1.000
_cell.length_b   1.000
_cell.length_c   1.000
_cell.angle_alpha   90.00
_cell.angle_beta   90.00
_cell.angle_gamma   90.00
#
_symmetry.space_group_name_H-M   'P 1'
#
loop_
_entity.id
_entity.type
_entity.pdbx_description
1 polymer ?
#
loop_
_entity_poly.entity_id
_entity_poly.type
_entity_poly.pdbx_seq_one_letter_code
_entity_poly.pdbx_strand_id
1 'polypeptide(L)'
;MYGTVHPAAINYSHVRGLSECGTWKSTDSSTSHSPKTPKSSCSFYACHLTILTAFKGDEMDYASRAQVAEALEQCDEQNMLSMINFITESDGAAAATLENNACKAFSCTKEDLCKVDLDEKVDILIELWDKLSSQIIPTARAMLYPLKTFNSSFDISRCMLTYFRDRVLLKVLSQSRYRNASLQAMLFTVLLETADNSENYHNMQQIASFLMSDEPSPRRHSSYSICSKRSRGGSVSSSWDSGYAEELFPLENMNCARIRKARNSEPCTSLYERRSSLRPNPTKARARTLPTKTVQWEDQLFDESTVVYV
;
A
#
# COMPACT_ATOMS: atom_id res chain seq x y z
N MET A 1 35.32 -48.23 -8.12
CA MET A 1 35.09 -47.54 -9.40
C MET A 1 34.99 -46.05 -9.11
N TYR A 2 36.05 -45.30 -9.39
CA TYR A 2 36.12 -43.86 -9.14
C TYR A 2 35.91 -43.13 -10.47
N GLY A 3 34.82 -42.36 -10.58
CA GLY A 3 34.51 -41.56 -11.75
C GLY A 3 34.99 -40.12 -11.56
N THR A 4 36.02 -39.74 -12.30
CA THR A 4 36.53 -38.37 -12.43
C THR A 4 35.66 -37.57 -13.38
N VAL A 5 35.16 -36.41 -12.94
CA VAL A 5 34.42 -35.44 -13.74
C VAL A 5 35.38 -34.33 -14.16
N HIS A 6 35.58 -34.15 -15.47
CA HIS A 6 36.36 -33.05 -16.03
C HIS A 6 35.53 -31.75 -16.09
N PRO A 7 36.10 -30.57 -15.80
CA PRO A 7 35.46 -29.28 -16.06
C PRO A 7 35.60 -28.89 -17.54
N ALA A 8 34.50 -28.42 -18.12
CA ALA A 8 34.44 -27.90 -19.48
C ALA A 8 35.13 -26.52 -19.57
N ALA A 9 36.05 -26.38 -20.53
CA ALA A 9 36.70 -25.13 -20.87
C ALA A 9 35.75 -24.22 -21.64
N ILE A 10 35.62 -22.96 -21.20
CA ILE A 10 34.90 -21.90 -21.92
C ILE A 10 35.89 -21.24 -22.89
N ASN A 11 35.63 -21.39 -24.18
CA ASN A 11 36.38 -20.77 -25.27
C ASN A 11 35.90 -19.33 -25.47
N TYR A 12 36.78 -18.35 -25.25
CA TYR A 12 36.53 -16.95 -25.63
C TYR A 12 36.97 -16.76 -27.09
N SER A 13 36.00 -16.60 -27.99
CA SER A 13 36.26 -16.15 -29.35
C SER A 13 36.46 -14.64 -29.39
N HIS A 14 37.68 -14.22 -29.72
CA HIS A 14 38.06 -12.87 -30.11
C HIS A 14 37.20 -12.36 -31.29
N VAL A 15 36.58 -11.19 -31.15
CA VAL A 15 36.08 -10.41 -32.29
C VAL A 15 37.05 -9.28 -32.57
N ARG A 16 37.84 -9.45 -33.64
CA ARG A 16 38.58 -8.38 -34.34
C ARG A 16 37.63 -7.75 -35.35
N GLY A 17 37.55 -6.42 -35.35
CA GLY A 17 36.85 -5.65 -36.38
C GLY A 17 37.12 -4.16 -36.22
N LEU A 18 38.30 -3.72 -36.65
CA LEU A 18 38.66 -2.32 -36.89
C LEU A 18 38.28 -1.95 -38.33
N SER A 19 37.55 -0.84 -38.51
CA SER A 19 37.40 -0.02 -39.74
C SER A 19 36.43 1.11 -39.36
N GLU A 20 36.62 2.41 -39.54
CA GLU A 20 37.61 3.20 -40.27
C GLU A 20 37.54 4.64 -39.72
N CYS A 21 38.68 5.31 -39.76
CA CYS A 21 38.93 6.63 -39.20
C CYS A 21 38.53 7.73 -40.21
N GLY A 22 37.51 8.53 -39.88
CA GLY A 22 37.20 9.78 -40.57
C GLY A 22 38.12 10.90 -40.09
N THR A 23 39.07 11.27 -40.92
CA THR A 23 40.11 12.28 -40.65
C THR A 23 39.54 13.69 -40.81
N TRP A 24 39.44 14.46 -39.73
CA TRP A 24 39.34 15.92 -39.80
C TRP A 24 40.56 16.49 -39.08
N LYS A 25 41.47 17.09 -39.87
CA LYS A 25 42.61 17.87 -39.39
C LYS A 25 42.23 19.35 -39.32
N SER A 26 42.93 20.03 -38.41
CA SER A 26 43.10 21.48 -38.24
C SER A 26 42.03 22.12 -37.33
N THR A 27 42.35 22.89 -36.28
CA THR A 27 43.59 23.63 -35.95
C THR A 27 43.63 23.88 -34.44
N ASP A 28 44.82 23.90 -33.87
CA ASP A 28 45.10 24.32 -32.50
C ASP A 28 44.57 25.73 -32.20
N SER A 29 43.81 25.87 -31.11
CA SER A 29 43.83 27.07 -30.24
C SER A 29 43.10 26.78 -28.93
N SER A 30 43.90 26.65 -27.86
CA SER A 30 43.61 27.08 -26.48
C SER A 30 42.15 27.26 -26.06
N THR A 31 41.64 26.34 -25.23
CA THR A 31 41.05 26.62 -23.90
C THR A 31 40.45 25.33 -23.35
N SER A 32 40.95 24.84 -22.21
CA SER A 32 40.39 23.69 -21.52
C SER A 32 39.06 24.09 -20.87
N HIS A 33 37.97 24.04 -21.65
CA HIS A 33 36.63 24.03 -21.09
C HIS A 33 36.15 22.58 -21.08
N SER A 34 36.35 21.91 -19.94
CA SER A 34 35.53 20.75 -19.61
C SER A 34 34.06 21.14 -19.82
N PRO A 35 33.25 20.39 -20.57
CA PRO A 35 31.83 20.67 -20.65
C PRO A 35 31.29 20.49 -19.22
N LYS A 36 31.02 21.62 -18.55
CA LYS A 36 30.20 21.62 -17.34
C LYS A 36 28.87 21.04 -17.78
N THR A 37 28.63 19.77 -17.45
CA THR A 37 27.29 19.20 -17.46
C THR A 37 26.38 20.23 -16.80
N PRO A 38 25.27 20.65 -17.45
CA PRO A 38 24.37 21.59 -16.84
C PRO A 38 23.98 20.97 -15.50
N LYS A 39 24.34 21.63 -14.39
CA LYS A 39 23.69 21.36 -13.12
C LYS A 39 22.25 21.80 -13.35
N SER A 40 21.44 20.87 -13.84
CA SER A 40 19.99 20.97 -13.78
C SER A 40 19.69 21.03 -12.29
N SER A 41 19.73 22.24 -11.72
CA SER A 41 19.28 22.49 -10.36
C SER A 41 17.78 22.26 -10.39
N CYS A 42 17.36 21.02 -10.14
CA CYS A 42 15.96 20.73 -9.85
C CYS A 42 15.58 21.65 -8.70
N SER A 43 14.65 22.58 -8.94
CA SER A 43 14.26 23.53 -7.90
C SER A 43 13.57 22.76 -6.78
N PHE A 44 13.73 23.21 -5.55
CA PHE A 44 13.10 22.58 -4.38
C PHE A 44 11.57 22.50 -4.54
N TYR A 45 10.96 23.49 -5.19
CA TYR A 45 9.55 23.47 -5.57
C TYR A 45 9.20 22.37 -6.59
N ALA A 46 10.05 22.14 -7.60
CA ALA A 46 9.86 21.04 -8.54
C ALA A 46 9.94 19.67 -7.85
N CYS A 47 10.78 19.53 -6.82
CA CYS A 47 10.81 18.33 -5.99
C CYS A 47 9.46 18.11 -5.28
N HIS A 48 8.88 19.15 -4.64
CA HIS A 48 7.57 19.04 -3.99
C HIS A 48 6.49 18.56 -4.96
N LEU A 49 6.40 19.16 -6.15
CA LEU A 49 5.41 18.78 -7.14
C LEU A 49 5.59 17.33 -7.60
N THR A 50 6.83 16.94 -7.86
CA THR A 50 7.16 15.57 -8.30
C THR A 50 6.80 14.54 -7.22
N ILE A 51 7.06 14.86 -5.95
CA ILE A 51 6.66 14.04 -4.80
C ILE A 51 5.14 13.91 -4.71
N LEU A 52 4.39 15.01 -4.89
CA LEU A 52 2.93 14.99 -4.90
C LEU A 52 2.38 14.14 -6.06
N THR A 53 2.97 14.23 -7.25
CA THR A 53 2.63 13.40 -8.41
C THR A 53 2.84 11.92 -8.10
N ALA A 54 3.97 11.57 -7.48
CA ALA A 54 4.21 10.20 -7.01
C ALA A 54 3.16 9.72 -6.01
N PHE A 55 2.75 10.58 -5.07
CA PHE A 55 1.79 10.24 -4.03
C PHE A 55 0.37 10.07 -4.57
N LYS A 56 0.02 10.72 -5.69
CA LYS A 56 -1.22 10.47 -6.44
C LYS A 56 -1.21 9.08 -7.12
N GLY A 57 -0.03 8.47 -7.22
CA GLY A 57 0.21 7.21 -7.89
C GLY A 57 0.22 7.34 -9.40
N ASP A 58 0.75 8.45 -9.90
CA ASP A 58 1.09 8.58 -11.31
C ASP A 58 2.36 7.74 -11.58
N GLU A 59 2.44 7.15 -12.77
CA GLU A 59 3.63 6.37 -13.14
C GLU A 59 4.84 7.29 -13.26
N MET A 60 5.94 6.87 -12.63
CA MET A 60 7.18 7.61 -12.64
C MET A 60 8.31 6.75 -13.19
N ASP A 61 8.99 7.29 -14.19
CA ASP A 61 10.16 6.66 -14.75
C ASP A 61 11.34 6.69 -13.76
N TYR A 62 12.40 5.95 -14.08
CA TYR A 62 13.59 5.90 -13.24
C TYR A 62 14.28 7.28 -13.16
N ALA A 63 14.34 8.01 -14.28
CA ALA A 63 15.07 9.27 -14.36
C ALA A 63 14.46 10.35 -13.46
N SER A 64 13.12 10.50 -13.48
CA SER A 64 12.44 11.49 -12.63
C SER A 64 12.62 11.18 -11.14
N ARG A 65 12.56 9.89 -10.77
CA ARG A 65 12.78 9.47 -9.37
C ARG A 65 14.20 9.73 -8.91
N ALA A 66 15.19 9.41 -9.75
CA ALA A 66 16.60 9.68 -9.48
C ALA A 66 16.87 11.19 -9.35
N GLN A 67 16.27 12.02 -10.22
CA GLN A 67 16.44 13.47 -10.16
C GLN A 67 15.96 14.06 -8.82
N VAL A 68 14.83 13.57 -8.27
CA VAL A 68 14.37 14.00 -6.94
C VAL A 68 15.37 13.58 -5.86
N ALA A 69 15.85 12.34 -5.88
CA ALA A 69 16.81 11.85 -4.89
C ALA A 69 18.12 12.65 -4.94
N GLU A 70 18.70 12.86 -6.12
CA GLU A 70 19.93 13.65 -6.31
C GLU A 70 19.75 15.10 -5.86
N ALA A 71 18.58 15.70 -6.12
CA ALA A 71 18.27 17.05 -5.68
C ALA A 71 18.20 17.12 -4.15
N LEU A 72 17.59 16.12 -3.50
CA LEU A 72 17.52 16.04 -2.04
C LEU A 72 18.91 15.83 -1.42
N GLU A 73 19.78 15.01 -2.00
CA GLU A 73 21.15 14.81 -1.51
C GLU A 73 22.00 16.09 -1.55
N GLN A 74 21.70 17.00 -2.47
CA GLN A 74 22.38 18.29 -2.62
C GLN A 74 21.75 19.41 -1.79
N CYS A 75 20.63 19.16 -1.12
CA CYS A 75 19.97 20.14 -0.25
C CYS A 75 20.76 20.33 1.05
N ASP A 76 20.64 21.52 1.64
CA ASP A 76 21.09 21.73 3.01
C ASP A 76 20.14 21.05 4.02
N GLU A 77 20.61 20.93 5.26
CA GLU A 77 19.86 20.27 6.33
C GLU A 77 18.51 20.94 6.59
N GLN A 78 18.44 22.27 6.48
CA GLN A 78 17.22 23.04 6.70
C GLN A 78 16.15 22.69 5.66
N ASN A 79 16.52 22.57 4.39
CA ASN A 79 15.60 22.18 3.33
C ASN A 79 15.20 20.69 3.47
N MET A 80 16.12 19.80 3.87
CA MET A 80 15.76 18.40 4.15
C MET A 80 14.73 18.29 5.29
N LEU A 81 14.92 19.05 6.39
CA LEU A 81 13.94 19.11 7.48
C LEU A 81 12.60 19.69 7.02
N SER A 82 12.64 20.78 6.24
CA SER A 82 11.42 21.37 5.65
C SER A 82 10.68 20.37 4.76
N MET A 83 11.41 19.56 3.99
CA MET A 83 10.84 18.50 3.13
C MET A 83 10.19 17.40 3.96
N ILE A 84 10.85 16.96 5.05
CA ILE A 84 10.27 15.99 5.98
C ILE A 84 8.96 16.54 6.55
N ASN A 85 8.94 17.78 7.06
CA ASN A 85 7.74 18.39 7.61
C ASN A 85 6.63 18.52 6.57
N PHE A 86 6.95 18.99 5.36
CA PHE A 86 6.02 19.04 4.24
C PHE A 86 5.34 17.69 3.97
N ILE A 87 6.08 16.58 4.11
CA ILE A 87 5.58 15.23 3.85
C ILE A 87 4.76 14.69 5.04
N THR A 88 5.27 14.87 6.28
CA THR A 88 4.83 14.12 7.47
C THR A 88 4.03 14.91 8.49
N GLU A 89 3.75 16.20 8.25
CA GLU A 89 2.78 16.92 9.09
C GLU A 89 1.39 16.28 9.02
N SER A 90 0.55 16.50 10.03
CA SER A 90 -0.78 15.88 10.15
C SER A 90 -1.65 16.04 8.90
N ASP A 91 -1.52 17.19 8.23
CA ASP A 91 -2.19 17.53 6.96
C ASP A 91 -1.17 17.78 5.84
N GLY A 92 0.02 17.21 5.99
CA GLY A 92 1.10 17.24 5.01
C GLY A 92 0.77 16.48 3.73
N ALA A 93 1.70 16.50 2.80
CA ALA A 93 1.53 15.97 1.45
C ALA A 93 1.08 14.50 1.43
N ALA A 94 1.64 13.66 2.31
CA ALA A 94 1.27 12.24 2.35
C ALA A 94 -0.19 12.06 2.82
N ALA A 95 -0.57 12.67 3.94
CA ALA A 95 -1.91 12.58 4.51
C ALA A 95 -2.97 13.11 3.54
N ALA A 96 -2.77 14.33 3.02
CA ALA A 96 -3.71 14.98 2.13
C ALA A 96 -3.90 14.21 0.82
N THR A 97 -2.82 13.69 0.25
CA THR A 97 -2.89 12.97 -1.03
C THR A 97 -3.55 11.61 -0.89
N LEU A 98 -3.27 10.86 0.18
CA LEU A 98 -3.91 9.57 0.43
C LEU A 98 -5.42 9.70 0.63
N GLU A 99 -5.85 10.68 1.43
CA GLU A 99 -7.28 10.94 1.62
C GLU A 99 -7.95 11.38 0.31
N ASN A 100 -7.29 12.24 -0.48
CA ASN A 100 -7.80 12.66 -1.79
C ASN A 100 -7.88 11.50 -2.79
N ASN A 101 -6.91 10.59 -2.79
CA ASN A 101 -6.94 9.39 -3.64
C ASN A 101 -8.12 8.49 -3.28
N ALA A 102 -8.38 8.29 -1.98
CA ALA A 102 -9.54 7.55 -1.51
C ALA A 102 -10.86 8.23 -1.94
N CYS A 103 -10.99 9.54 -1.74
CA CYS A 103 -12.17 10.30 -2.15
C CYS A 103 -12.43 10.17 -3.66
N LYS A 104 -11.38 10.23 -4.49
CA LYS A 104 -11.49 10.01 -5.93
C LYS A 104 -11.92 8.58 -6.27
N ALA A 105 -11.31 7.58 -5.64
CA ALA A 105 -11.62 6.17 -5.89
C ALA A 105 -13.09 5.84 -5.55
N PHE A 106 -13.58 6.34 -4.41
CA PHE A 106 -14.97 6.13 -3.98
C PHE A 106 -15.99 7.09 -4.59
N SER A 107 -15.52 8.10 -5.34
CA SER A 107 -16.33 9.20 -5.88
C SER A 107 -17.12 9.94 -4.81
N CYS A 108 -16.45 10.36 -3.73
CA CYS A 108 -17.06 11.04 -2.59
C CYS A 108 -16.22 12.24 -2.11
N THR A 109 -16.78 13.02 -1.17
CA THR A 109 -16.05 14.06 -0.43
C THR A 109 -15.33 13.47 0.79
N LYS A 110 -14.49 14.26 1.46
CA LYS A 110 -13.76 13.84 2.67
C LYS A 110 -14.69 13.53 3.83
N GLU A 111 -15.80 14.26 3.90
CA GLU A 111 -16.86 14.14 4.91
C GLU A 111 -17.75 12.93 4.63
N ASP A 112 -17.91 12.57 3.36
CA ASP A 112 -18.74 11.44 2.93
C ASP A 112 -17.97 10.11 2.90
N LEU A 113 -16.65 10.12 3.11
CA LEU A 113 -15.84 8.89 3.11
C LEU A 113 -16.30 7.88 4.18
N CYS A 114 -16.87 8.36 5.29
CA CYS A 114 -17.45 7.47 6.31
C CYS A 114 -18.79 6.87 5.91
N LYS A 115 -19.48 7.40 4.89
CA LYS A 115 -20.81 6.96 4.41
C LYS A 115 -20.72 6.00 3.22
N VAL A 116 -19.50 5.64 2.81
CA VAL A 116 -19.29 4.71 1.70
C VAL A 116 -19.86 3.35 2.09
N ASP A 117 -20.76 2.82 1.25
CA ASP A 117 -21.18 1.43 1.36
C ASP A 117 -20.03 0.54 0.86
N LEU A 118 -19.19 0.12 1.81
CA LEU A 118 -18.01 -0.67 1.50
C LEU A 118 -18.38 -2.04 0.95
N ASP A 119 -19.52 -2.61 1.35
CA ASP A 119 -19.88 -3.98 1.01
C ASP A 119 -20.07 -4.16 -0.51
N GLU A 120 -20.54 -3.11 -1.20
CA GLU A 120 -20.64 -3.06 -2.67
C GLU A 120 -19.33 -2.58 -3.35
N LYS A 121 -18.42 -1.96 -2.60
CA LYS A 121 -17.22 -1.27 -3.11
C LYS A 121 -15.91 -1.83 -2.57
N VAL A 122 -15.91 -3.08 -2.10
CA VAL A 122 -14.72 -3.72 -1.53
C VAL A 122 -13.59 -3.76 -2.56
N ASP A 123 -13.90 -4.06 -3.81
CA ASP A 123 -12.90 -4.13 -4.88
C ASP A 123 -12.19 -2.79 -5.08
N ILE A 124 -12.89 -1.65 -4.94
CA ILE A 124 -12.29 -0.31 -4.99
C ILE A 124 -11.28 -0.11 -3.85
N LEU A 125 -11.59 -0.62 -2.65
CA LEU A 125 -10.66 -0.55 -1.51
C LEU A 125 -9.42 -1.41 -1.76
N ILE A 126 -9.59 -2.60 -2.34
CA ILE A 126 -8.48 -3.50 -2.70
C ILE A 126 -7.61 -2.85 -3.77
N GLU A 127 -8.19 -2.30 -4.84
CA GLU A 127 -7.45 -1.59 -5.88
C GLU A 127 -6.68 -0.40 -5.33
N LEU A 128 -7.30 0.37 -4.42
CA LEU A 128 -6.63 1.48 -3.74
C LEU A 128 -5.45 1.01 -2.89
N TRP A 129 -5.62 -0.11 -2.17
CA TRP A 129 -4.55 -0.74 -1.39
C TRP A 129 -3.42 -1.26 -2.28
N ASP A 130 -3.75 -1.93 -3.37
CA ASP A 130 -2.76 -2.47 -4.31
C ASP A 130 -1.96 -1.32 -4.94
N LYS A 131 -2.62 -0.24 -5.36
CA LYS A 131 -1.95 0.97 -5.85
C LYS A 131 -1.03 1.58 -4.78
N LEU A 132 -1.49 1.66 -3.53
CA LEU A 132 -0.69 2.18 -2.43
C LEU A 132 0.56 1.32 -2.16
N SER A 133 0.37 0.02 -1.98
CA SER A 133 1.40 -0.91 -1.51
C SER A 133 2.39 -1.32 -2.60
N SER A 134 1.93 -1.47 -3.84
CA SER A 134 2.78 -1.95 -4.95
C SER A 134 3.42 -0.82 -5.77
N GLN A 135 2.83 0.39 -5.78
CA GLN A 135 3.30 1.49 -6.62
C GLN A 135 3.72 2.72 -5.81
N ILE A 136 2.81 3.30 -5.02
CA ILE A 136 3.06 4.59 -4.35
C ILE A 136 4.17 4.48 -3.31
N ILE A 137 4.06 3.53 -2.37
CA ILE A 137 5.06 3.36 -1.30
C ILE A 137 6.45 3.02 -1.86
N PRO A 138 6.62 2.04 -2.77
CA PRO A 138 7.93 1.74 -3.36
C PRO A 138 8.52 2.93 -4.12
N THR A 139 7.70 3.68 -4.85
CA THR A 139 8.13 4.89 -5.56
C THR A 139 8.59 5.97 -4.58
N ALA A 140 7.82 6.23 -3.54
CA ALA A 140 8.16 7.18 -2.49
C ALA A 140 9.46 6.79 -1.77
N ARG A 141 9.65 5.51 -1.44
CA ARG A 141 10.90 4.99 -0.86
C ARG A 141 12.10 5.26 -1.78
N ALA A 142 11.95 5.02 -3.08
CA ALA A 142 13.03 5.22 -4.05
C ALA A 142 13.43 6.68 -4.21
N MET A 143 12.48 7.62 -4.11
CA MET A 143 12.79 9.06 -4.22
C MET A 143 13.31 9.68 -2.92
N LEU A 144 12.81 9.19 -1.78
CA LEU A 144 12.98 9.84 -0.48
C LEU A 144 14.02 9.15 0.42
N TYR A 145 14.79 8.19 -0.10
CA TYR A 145 15.90 7.57 0.64
C TYR A 145 16.95 8.57 1.15
N PRO A 146 17.23 9.72 0.49
CA PRO A 146 18.16 10.70 1.06
C PRO A 146 17.67 11.25 2.40
N LEU A 147 16.36 11.49 2.54
CA LEU A 147 15.76 11.94 3.79
C LEU A 147 15.84 10.87 4.88
N LYS A 148 15.71 9.58 4.52
CA LYS A 148 15.92 8.45 5.45
C LYS A 148 17.37 8.39 5.95
N THR A 149 18.31 8.67 5.05
CA THR A 149 19.74 8.68 5.35
C THR A 149 20.10 9.85 6.27
N PHE A 150 19.52 11.01 6.01
CA PHE A 150 19.65 12.21 6.84
C PHE A 150 18.99 12.04 8.21
N ASN A 151 17.76 11.53 8.26
CA ASN A 151 17.02 11.30 9.50
C ASN A 151 16.54 9.84 9.58
N SER A 152 17.20 9.05 10.42
CA SER A 152 16.86 7.63 10.62
C SER A 152 15.45 7.38 11.15
N SER A 153 14.82 8.36 11.82
CA SER A 153 13.44 8.24 12.30
C SER A 153 12.40 8.49 11.22
N PHE A 154 12.76 9.15 10.12
CA PHE A 154 11.89 9.32 8.98
C PHE A 154 11.60 7.94 8.37
N ASP A 155 10.34 7.53 8.28
CA ASP A 155 9.94 6.30 7.61
C ASP A 155 8.70 6.58 6.79
N ILE A 156 8.90 6.83 5.49
CA ILE A 156 7.81 7.19 4.60
C ILE A 156 6.75 6.09 4.48
N SER A 157 7.14 4.83 4.62
CA SER A 157 6.21 3.71 4.45
C SER A 157 5.32 3.57 5.65
N ARG A 158 5.93 3.60 6.85
CA ARG A 158 5.16 3.65 8.08
C ARG A 158 4.25 4.88 8.10
N CYS A 159 4.77 6.05 7.70
CA CYS A 159 4.00 7.29 7.61
C CYS A 159 2.77 7.16 6.68
N MET A 160 2.95 6.70 5.45
CA MET A 160 1.85 6.50 4.50
C MET A 160 0.84 5.47 4.98
N LEU A 161 1.30 4.34 5.54
CA LEU A 161 0.41 3.31 6.07
C LEU A 161 -0.38 3.81 7.29
N THR A 162 0.24 4.61 8.17
CA THR A 162 -0.43 5.24 9.31
C THR A 162 -1.51 6.21 8.83
N TYR A 163 -1.24 7.03 7.81
CA TYR A 163 -2.28 7.91 7.25
C TYR A 163 -3.37 7.15 6.51
N PHE A 164 -3.03 6.08 5.80
CA PHE A 164 -4.02 5.22 5.17
C PHE A 164 -4.94 4.58 6.23
N ARG A 165 -4.37 4.10 7.34
CA ARG A 165 -5.12 3.61 8.50
C ARG A 165 -6.07 4.68 9.03
N ASP A 166 -5.52 5.85 9.39
CA ASP A 166 -6.23 6.87 10.17
C ASP A 166 -7.25 7.65 9.35
N ARG A 167 -6.88 8.02 8.11
CA ARG A 167 -7.68 8.92 7.27
C ARG A 167 -8.61 8.16 6.33
N VAL A 168 -8.30 6.92 5.97
CA VAL A 168 -9.07 6.15 4.99
C VAL A 168 -9.74 4.95 5.65
N LEU A 169 -8.97 3.99 6.15
CA LEU A 169 -9.51 2.71 6.62
C LEU A 169 -10.47 2.86 7.80
N LEU A 170 -10.13 3.67 8.81
CA LEU A 170 -11.04 3.93 9.93
C LEU A 170 -12.39 4.48 9.46
N LYS A 171 -12.39 5.40 8.50
CA LYS A 171 -13.64 5.98 7.98
C LYS A 171 -14.43 4.95 7.18
N VAL A 172 -13.79 4.30 6.22
CA VAL A 172 -14.44 3.38 5.27
C VAL A 172 -14.92 2.10 5.95
N LEU A 173 -14.16 1.56 6.90
CA LEU A 173 -14.50 0.31 7.58
C LEU A 173 -15.43 0.50 8.79
N SER A 174 -15.59 1.73 9.31
CA SER A 174 -16.45 2.00 10.47
C SER A 174 -17.91 1.55 10.28
N GLN A 175 -18.38 1.52 9.03
CA GLN A 175 -19.75 1.13 8.68
C GLN A 175 -19.87 -0.29 8.13
N SER A 176 -18.75 -0.99 7.92
CA SER A 176 -18.73 -2.35 7.36
C SER A 176 -19.50 -3.31 8.26
N ARG A 177 -20.54 -3.95 7.70
CA ARG A 177 -21.38 -4.89 8.46
C ARG A 177 -21.01 -6.34 8.22
N TYR A 178 -20.41 -6.62 7.07
CA TYR A 178 -20.02 -7.98 6.70
C TYR A 178 -18.53 -8.19 6.83
N ARG A 179 -18.18 -9.45 6.97
CA ARG A 179 -16.81 -9.91 6.93
C ARG A 179 -16.39 -10.04 5.49
N ASN A 180 -15.16 -9.63 5.22
CA ASN A 180 -14.56 -9.88 3.94
C ASN A 180 -13.15 -10.43 4.10
N ALA A 181 -12.99 -11.70 3.74
CA ALA A 181 -11.70 -12.40 3.79
C ALA A 181 -10.66 -11.75 2.86
N SER A 182 -11.08 -11.10 1.77
CA SER A 182 -10.16 -10.43 0.86
C SER A 182 -9.40 -9.28 1.51
N LEU A 183 -9.97 -8.65 2.55
CA LEU A 183 -9.34 -7.55 3.27
C LEU A 183 -8.30 -8.02 4.29
N GLN A 184 -8.27 -9.31 4.64
CA GLN A 184 -7.41 -9.83 5.73
C GLN A 184 -5.93 -9.48 5.53
N ALA A 185 -5.38 -9.70 4.33
CA ALA A 185 -3.98 -9.45 4.06
C ALA A 185 -3.62 -7.95 4.20
N MET A 186 -4.48 -7.07 3.69
CA MET A 186 -4.33 -5.62 3.86
C MET A 186 -4.39 -5.22 5.34
N LEU A 187 -5.44 -5.65 6.05
CA LEU A 187 -5.65 -5.32 7.46
C LEU A 187 -4.49 -5.78 8.34
N PHE A 188 -4.03 -7.01 8.13
CA PHE A 188 -2.89 -7.56 8.84
C PHE A 188 -1.61 -6.75 8.59
N THR A 189 -1.32 -6.42 7.32
CA THR A 189 -0.14 -5.64 6.95
C THR A 189 -0.19 -4.25 7.59
N VAL A 190 -1.32 -3.56 7.48
CA VAL A 190 -1.47 -2.21 8.05
C VAL A 190 -1.33 -2.24 9.57
N LEU A 191 -1.97 -3.19 10.26
CA LEU A 191 -1.83 -3.29 11.73
C LEU A 191 -0.40 -3.59 12.15
N LEU A 192 0.28 -4.49 11.44
CA LEU A 192 1.66 -4.85 11.78
C LEU A 192 2.61 -3.66 11.60
N GLU A 193 2.53 -2.97 10.46
CA GLU A 193 3.46 -1.89 10.11
C GLU A 193 3.19 -0.59 10.86
N THR A 194 1.94 -0.38 11.29
CA THR A 194 1.53 0.87 11.96
C THR A 194 1.35 0.72 13.46
N ALA A 195 1.75 -0.41 14.05
CA ALA A 195 1.61 -0.66 15.48
C ALA A 195 2.17 0.49 16.32
N ASP A 196 1.26 1.19 16.98
CA ASP A 196 1.52 2.31 17.89
C ASP A 196 0.50 2.27 19.05
N ASN A 197 0.68 3.12 20.05
CA ASN A 197 -0.25 3.21 21.19
C ASN A 197 -1.32 4.29 20.98
N SER A 198 -1.65 4.63 19.73
CA SER A 198 -2.67 5.63 19.44
C SER A 198 -4.08 5.07 19.56
N GLU A 199 -5.04 5.93 19.87
CA GLU A 199 -6.46 5.58 19.89
C GLU A 199 -6.92 5.05 18.52
N ASN A 200 -6.44 5.67 17.43
CA ASN A 200 -6.74 5.25 16.06
C ASN A 200 -6.29 3.81 15.78
N TYR A 201 -5.11 3.42 16.27
CA TYR A 201 -4.64 2.04 16.14
C TYR A 201 -5.53 1.05 16.89
N HIS A 202 -5.92 1.37 18.13
CA HIS A 202 -6.81 0.52 18.91
C HIS A 202 -8.19 0.39 18.27
N ASN A 203 -8.76 1.49 17.76
CA ASN A 203 -10.02 1.47 17.02
C ASN A 203 -9.92 0.61 15.76
N MET A 204 -8.82 0.73 15.02
CA MET A 204 -8.57 -0.08 13.84
C MET A 204 -8.44 -1.57 14.19
N GLN A 205 -7.73 -1.88 15.28
CA GLN A 205 -7.56 -3.25 15.76
C GLN A 205 -8.91 -3.89 16.14
N GLN A 206 -9.80 -3.14 16.79
CA GLN A 206 -11.14 -3.62 17.10
C GLN A 206 -11.95 -3.92 15.84
N ILE A 207 -11.97 -2.98 14.88
CA ILE A 207 -12.65 -3.17 13.59
C ILE A 207 -12.09 -4.39 12.85
N ALA A 208 -10.78 -4.49 12.72
CA ALA A 208 -10.12 -5.60 12.05
C ALA A 208 -10.40 -6.94 12.76
N SER A 209 -10.38 -6.98 14.09
CA SER A 209 -10.73 -8.20 14.83
C SER A 209 -12.14 -8.67 14.51
N PHE A 210 -13.11 -7.76 14.42
CA PHE A 210 -14.49 -8.09 14.05
C PHE A 210 -14.60 -8.62 12.61
N LEU A 211 -13.90 -7.99 11.67
CA LEU A 211 -13.89 -8.36 10.26
C LEU A 211 -13.15 -9.68 9.98
N MET A 212 -12.13 -10.01 10.79
CA MET A 212 -11.29 -11.19 10.64
C MET A 212 -11.74 -12.39 11.48
N SER A 213 -12.58 -12.22 12.50
CA SER A 213 -13.04 -13.33 13.36
C SER A 213 -13.92 -14.33 12.58
N ASP A 214 -13.79 -15.62 12.88
CA ASP A 214 -14.67 -16.67 12.35
C ASP A 214 -15.98 -16.81 13.16
N GLU A 215 -16.00 -16.30 14.40
CA GLU A 215 -17.13 -16.33 15.35
C GLU A 215 -18.38 -15.64 14.77
N PRO A 216 -19.53 -16.29 14.52
CA PRO A 216 -20.67 -15.64 13.89
C PRO A 216 -21.04 -14.34 14.62
N SER A 217 -21.12 -13.22 13.87
CA SER A 217 -21.50 -11.90 14.39
C SER A 217 -22.68 -12.06 15.37
N PRO A 218 -22.57 -11.58 16.63
CA PRO A 218 -23.73 -11.53 17.49
C PRO A 218 -24.67 -10.55 16.80
N ARG A 219 -25.70 -11.10 16.16
CA ARG A 219 -26.76 -10.33 15.50
C ARG A 219 -27.10 -9.20 16.44
N ARG A 220 -26.74 -7.96 16.09
CA ARG A 220 -27.31 -6.78 16.75
C ARG A 220 -28.81 -7.01 16.64
N HIS A 221 -29.44 -7.36 17.75
CA HIS A 221 -30.84 -7.73 17.78
C HIS A 221 -31.61 -6.54 17.19
N SER A 222 -32.00 -6.69 15.93
CA SER A 222 -33.03 -5.86 15.33
C SER A 222 -34.25 -6.05 16.20
N SER A 223 -34.58 -5.00 16.94
CA SER A 223 -35.77 -4.90 17.78
C SER A 223 -37.01 -4.88 16.90
N TYR A 224 -37.32 -6.00 16.24
CA TYR A 224 -38.59 -6.17 15.57
C TYR A 224 -39.21 -7.51 15.92
N SER A 225 -40.47 -7.41 16.31
CA SER A 225 -41.50 -8.45 16.36
C SER A 225 -41.49 -9.37 17.59
N ILE A 226 -41.80 -8.79 18.77
CA ILE A 226 -42.71 -9.49 19.69
C ILE A 226 -44.10 -9.43 19.04
N CYS A 227 -44.42 -10.46 18.28
CA CYS A 227 -45.78 -10.75 17.86
C CYS A 227 -46.21 -12.05 18.54
N SER A 228 -46.75 -11.95 19.76
CA SER A 228 -47.69 -12.97 20.24
C SER A 228 -48.52 -12.51 21.44
N LYS A 229 -49.83 -12.51 21.18
CA LYS A 229 -50.92 -12.88 22.08
C LYS A 229 -51.44 -11.83 23.06
N ARG A 230 -52.54 -11.21 22.60
CA ARG A 230 -53.74 -10.91 23.40
C ARG A 230 -53.84 -11.84 24.61
N SER A 231 -53.84 -11.25 25.81
CA SER A 231 -54.60 -11.75 26.94
C SER A 231 -55.17 -10.56 27.69
N ARG A 232 -56.47 -10.66 27.97
CA ARG A 232 -57.32 -9.70 28.65
C ARG A 232 -56.80 -9.40 30.06
N GLY A 233 -56.98 -8.14 30.47
CA GLY A 233 -57.39 -7.80 31.83
C GLY A 233 -56.37 -7.03 32.66
N GLY A 234 -56.82 -5.92 33.24
CA GLY A 234 -56.24 -5.37 34.46
C GLY A 234 -55.56 -4.02 34.30
N SER A 235 -56.32 -2.95 34.57
CA SER A 235 -55.84 -1.63 34.94
C SER A 235 -54.85 -1.71 36.12
N VAL A 236 -53.92 -0.75 36.22
CA VAL A 236 -53.68 0.14 37.38
C VAL A 236 -52.35 0.90 37.23
N SER A 237 -52.50 2.23 37.30
CA SER A 237 -51.63 3.27 37.89
C SER A 237 -50.13 3.37 37.59
N SER A 238 -49.80 4.54 37.07
CA SER A 238 -48.52 5.26 37.14
C SER A 238 -47.95 5.39 38.56
N SER A 239 -46.62 5.37 38.67
CA SER A 239 -45.87 6.17 39.64
C SER A 239 -44.44 6.36 39.12
N TRP A 240 -44.01 7.61 39.10
CA TRP A 240 -42.64 8.02 38.80
C TRP A 240 -41.81 7.75 40.05
N ASP A 241 -40.63 7.15 39.90
CA ASP A 241 -39.59 7.30 40.90
C ASP A 241 -38.21 7.34 40.25
N SER A 242 -37.50 8.42 40.55
CA SER A 242 -36.16 8.75 40.09
C SER A 242 -35.17 8.31 41.15
N GLY A 243 -34.19 7.48 40.78
CA GLY A 243 -33.13 7.05 41.68
C GLY A 243 -31.76 7.10 40.99
N TYR A 244 -30.91 7.99 41.48
CA TYR A 244 -29.46 8.04 41.26
C TYR A 244 -28.80 6.66 41.45
N ALA A 245 -27.82 6.34 40.61
CA ALA A 245 -26.71 5.45 40.98
C ALA A 245 -25.46 5.80 40.16
N GLU A 246 -24.50 6.45 40.81
CA GLU A 246 -23.07 6.37 40.50
C GLU A 246 -22.58 4.95 40.80
N GLU A 247 -22.02 4.24 39.83
CA GLU A 247 -21.09 3.12 40.06
C GLU A 247 -20.07 3.15 38.90
N LEU A 248 -18.87 3.71 39.09
CA LEU A 248 -17.66 3.02 39.52
C LEU A 248 -17.43 1.69 38.78
N PHE A 249 -16.75 1.76 37.63
CA PHE A 249 -16.14 0.59 37.00
C PHE A 249 -14.90 0.17 37.81
N PRO A 250 -14.81 -1.07 38.31
CA PRO A 250 -13.56 -1.58 38.84
C PRO A 250 -12.60 -1.94 37.71
N LEU A 251 -11.39 -1.37 37.79
CA LEU A 251 -10.19 -1.82 37.09
C LEU A 251 -9.81 -3.21 37.61
N GLU A 252 -10.07 -4.27 36.84
CA GLU A 252 -9.46 -5.57 37.08
C GLU A 252 -8.25 -5.80 36.15
N ASN A 253 -7.09 -5.84 36.81
CA ASN A 253 -5.81 -6.35 36.36
C ASN A 253 -5.93 -7.75 35.74
N MET A 254 -5.76 -7.89 34.43
CA MET A 254 -5.38 -9.18 33.85
C MET A 254 -3.86 -9.35 33.89
N ASN A 255 -3.41 -9.94 34.99
CA ASN A 255 -2.08 -10.49 35.14
C ASN A 255 -1.88 -11.76 34.29
N CYS A 256 -0.75 -11.79 33.60
CA CYS A 256 -0.08 -12.88 32.90
C CYS A 256 -0.46 -14.32 33.33
N ALA A 257 -1.17 -15.04 32.46
CA ALA A 257 -1.34 -16.49 32.56
C ALA A 257 -0.50 -17.23 31.48
N ARG A 258 0.75 -17.47 31.86
CA ARG A 258 1.50 -18.74 31.75
C ARG A 258 1.12 -19.70 30.61
N ILE A 259 1.94 -19.70 29.57
CA ILE A 259 2.06 -20.72 28.52
C ILE A 259 2.26 -22.11 29.16
N ARG A 260 1.34 -23.05 28.90
CA ARG A 260 1.56 -24.50 29.11
C ARG A 260 1.69 -25.19 27.75
N LYS A 261 2.88 -25.76 27.51
CA LYS A 261 3.17 -26.69 26.40
C LYS A 261 2.32 -27.95 26.56
N ALA A 262 1.56 -28.33 25.53
CA ALA A 262 1.05 -29.68 25.38
C ALA A 262 2.05 -30.49 24.53
N ARG A 263 2.51 -31.60 25.12
CA ARG A 263 3.34 -32.63 24.50
C ARG A 263 2.45 -33.82 24.15
N ASN A 264 2.75 -34.44 23.01
CA ASN A 264 2.57 -35.85 22.68
C ASN A 264 1.14 -36.39 22.52
N SER A 265 0.74 -36.64 21.27
CA SER A 265 -0.01 -37.85 20.91
C SER A 265 0.58 -38.46 19.64
N GLU A 266 0.80 -39.77 19.71
CA GLU A 266 1.38 -40.65 18.69
C GLU A 266 0.42 -40.95 17.52
N PRO A 267 0.92 -41.48 16.40
CA PRO A 267 0.19 -41.56 15.14
C PRO A 267 -0.69 -42.82 15.04
N CYS A 268 -1.93 -42.62 14.58
CA CYS A 268 -2.78 -43.71 14.12
C CYS A 268 -2.30 -44.24 12.76
N THR A 269 -1.95 -45.52 12.76
CA THR A 269 -1.75 -46.33 11.55
C THR A 269 -3.08 -46.91 11.11
N SER A 270 -3.49 -46.68 9.86
CA SER A 270 -4.41 -47.60 9.19
C SER A 270 -4.17 -47.63 7.69
N LEU A 271 -3.76 -48.83 7.27
CA LEU A 271 -3.80 -49.45 5.95
C LEU A 271 -4.86 -48.87 4.99
N TYR A 272 -4.44 -48.46 3.79
CA TYR A 272 -5.16 -48.79 2.56
C TYR A 272 -4.22 -48.93 1.36
N GLU A 273 -4.67 -49.77 0.44
CA GLU A 273 -3.95 -50.53 -0.56
C GLU A 273 -3.30 -49.75 -1.73
N ARG A 274 -2.23 -50.38 -2.21
CA ARG A 274 -1.77 -50.42 -3.61
C ARG A 274 -2.90 -50.25 -4.64
N ARG A 275 -2.73 -49.29 -5.56
CA ARG A 275 -2.90 -49.55 -7.00
C ARG A 275 -1.81 -48.88 -7.82
N SER A 276 -1.23 -49.69 -8.69
CA SER A 276 -0.18 -49.38 -9.65
C SER A 276 -0.79 -49.05 -11.02
N SER A 277 0.02 -48.36 -11.83
CA SER A 277 -0.10 -48.12 -13.28
C SER A 277 -1.04 -46.98 -13.71
N LEU A 278 -0.47 -45.89 -14.24
CA LEU A 278 -0.20 -45.71 -15.67
C LEU A 278 0.45 -44.32 -15.88
N ARG A 279 1.66 -44.31 -16.44
CA ARG A 279 2.32 -43.10 -16.95
C ARG A 279 1.76 -42.77 -18.34
N PRO A 280 1.43 -41.51 -18.63
CA PRO A 280 1.44 -41.00 -20.00
C PRO A 280 2.74 -40.25 -20.31
N ASN A 281 3.22 -40.47 -21.54
CA ASN A 281 4.39 -39.84 -22.16
C ASN A 281 4.31 -38.30 -22.23
N PRO A 282 5.46 -37.60 -22.24
CA PRO A 282 5.51 -36.17 -22.53
C PRO A 282 5.38 -35.92 -24.04
N THR A 283 4.20 -35.49 -24.48
CA THR A 283 4.02 -34.92 -25.82
C THR A 283 4.53 -33.49 -25.89
N LYS A 284 5.43 -33.26 -26.85
CA LYS A 284 6.01 -31.98 -27.26
C LYS A 284 4.93 -30.90 -27.46
N ALA A 285 4.88 -29.91 -26.58
CA ALA A 285 4.13 -28.69 -26.81
C ALA A 285 5.01 -27.68 -27.56
N ARG A 286 4.57 -27.39 -28.79
CA ARG A 286 5.18 -26.47 -29.76
C ARG A 286 5.00 -25.03 -29.26
N ALA A 287 6.10 -24.29 -29.11
CA ALA A 287 6.08 -22.86 -28.85
C ALA A 287 5.32 -22.13 -29.97
N ARG A 288 4.19 -21.50 -29.62
CA ARG A 288 3.50 -20.54 -30.49
C ARG A 288 3.96 -19.15 -30.07
N THR A 289 4.80 -18.54 -30.90
CA THR A 289 5.11 -17.12 -30.87
C THR A 289 3.82 -16.33 -31.13
N LEU A 290 3.44 -15.47 -30.20
CA LEU A 290 2.37 -14.48 -30.39
C LEU A 290 2.88 -13.37 -31.32
N PRO A 291 2.06 -12.87 -32.26
CA PRO A 291 2.43 -11.71 -33.07
C PRO A 291 2.37 -10.43 -32.23
N THR A 292 3.51 -9.74 -32.13
CA THR A 292 3.61 -8.36 -31.66
C THR A 292 2.92 -7.44 -32.65
N LYS A 293 1.72 -6.96 -32.31
CA LYS A 293 1.15 -5.77 -32.95
C LYS A 293 1.72 -4.54 -32.25
N THR A 294 2.66 -3.87 -32.90
CA THR A 294 3.04 -2.49 -32.61
C THR A 294 1.88 -1.57 -32.98
N VAL A 295 1.24 -0.97 -31.98
CA VAL A 295 0.29 0.13 -32.18
C VAL A 295 1.13 1.40 -32.37
N GLN A 296 1.07 1.97 -33.58
CA GLN A 296 1.54 3.32 -33.85
C GLN A 296 0.51 4.30 -33.25
N TRP A 297 0.95 5.12 -32.30
CA TRP A 297 0.22 6.30 -31.89
C TRP A 297 0.68 7.45 -32.79
N GLU A 298 -0.04 7.65 -33.90
CA GLU A 298 0.08 8.87 -34.69
C GLU A 298 -0.71 9.99 -33.99
N ASP A 299 0.04 11.04 -33.67
CA ASP A 299 -0.33 12.46 -33.54
C ASP A 299 -1.84 12.79 -33.46
N GLN A 300 -2.32 13.00 -32.24
CA GLN A 300 -3.43 13.93 -32.00
C GLN A 300 -2.89 15.21 -31.37
N LEU A 301 -2.62 16.16 -32.26
CA LEU A 301 -2.58 17.60 -32.00
C LEU A 301 -3.79 18.00 -31.15
N PHE A 302 -3.55 18.43 -29.93
CA PHE A 302 -4.54 19.18 -29.16
C PHE A 302 -4.36 20.67 -29.44
N ASP A 303 -5.43 21.24 -29.99
CA ASP A 303 -5.60 22.65 -30.33
C ASP A 303 -5.84 23.47 -29.06
N GLU A 304 -4.89 24.33 -28.71
CA GLU A 304 -5.02 25.31 -27.64
C GLU A 304 -5.79 26.53 -28.15
N SER A 305 -7.12 26.55 -27.99
CA SER A 305 -7.84 27.82 -27.95
C SER A 305 -9.21 27.70 -27.31
N THR A 306 -9.33 28.01 -26.01
CA THR A 306 -10.46 28.82 -25.53
C THR A 306 -10.10 29.54 -24.23
N VAL A 307 -9.67 30.79 -24.37
CA VAL A 307 -9.71 31.79 -23.31
C VAL A 307 -11.16 32.29 -23.24
N VAL A 308 -11.81 32.12 -22.10
CA VAL A 308 -13.04 32.88 -21.78
C VAL A 308 -12.78 33.66 -20.50
N TYR A 309 -12.67 34.97 -20.66
CA TYR A 309 -12.79 35.95 -19.58
C TYR A 309 -14.26 35.97 -19.12
N VAL A 310 -14.49 35.72 -17.84
CA VAL A 310 -15.56 36.35 -17.03
C VAL A 310 -15.02 36.57 -15.63
#